data_AF-A0A359C835-F1
#
_entry.id   AF-A0A359C835-F1
#
_cell.length_a   1.000
_cell.length_b   1.000
_cell.length_c   1.000
_cell.angle_alpha   90.00
_cell.angle_beta   90.00
_cell.angle_gamma   90.00
#
_symmetry.space_group_name_H-M   'P 1'
#
loop_
_entity.id
_entity.type
_entity.pdbx_description
1 polymer ?
#
loop_
_entity_poly.entity_id
_entity_poly.type
_entity_poly.pdbx_seq_one_letter_code
_entity_poly.pdbx_strand_id
1 'polypeptide(L)'
;DLAAIPIGAYEPRWFMKAAHINPAEAVKVHRELESRFSIAIQWGTFVLSDEPLDEPPVRLAEALADAGVDPGRFVALRHGETIRRDEGGVWIRSELQSHADRGRNPVDVKVRSE
;
A
#
# COMPACT_ATOMS: atom_id res chain seq x y z
N ASP A 1 11.49 -7.61 -7.24
CA ASP A 1 10.84 -8.28 -6.08
C ASP A 1 9.84 -7.40 -5.34
N LEU A 2 10.28 -6.27 -4.78
CA LEU A 2 9.43 -5.33 -4.05
C LEU A 2 9.55 -3.93 -4.67
N ALA A 3 8.44 -3.21 -4.81
CA ALA A 3 8.42 -1.81 -5.25
C ALA A 3 7.67 -0.93 -4.24
N ALA A 4 8.21 0.25 -3.94
CA ALA A 4 7.48 1.29 -3.23
C ALA A 4 6.91 2.26 -4.26
N ILE A 5 5.59 2.37 -4.35
CA ILE A 5 4.92 3.12 -5.42
C ILE A 5 4.04 4.21 -4.78
N PRO A 6 4.17 5.48 -5.20
CA PRO A 6 3.35 6.56 -4.65
C PRO A 6 1.90 6.43 -5.11
N ILE A 7 0.96 6.79 -4.23
CA ILE A 7 -0.48 6.76 -4.54
C ILE A 7 -1.22 8.05 -4.19
N GLY A 8 -0.55 9.06 -3.65
CA GLY A 8 -1.14 10.35 -3.28
C GLY A 8 -0.53 11.53 -4.04
N ALA A 9 -0.91 12.74 -3.66
CA ALA A 9 -0.60 13.99 -4.35
C ALA A 9 -1.10 14.03 -5.79
N TYR A 10 -2.29 13.50 -6.07
CA TYR A 10 -2.75 13.32 -7.45
C TYR A 10 -3.85 14.28 -7.92
N GLU A 11 -4.56 14.99 -7.04
CA GLU A 11 -5.55 16.00 -7.44
C GLU A 11 -5.04 17.46 -7.32
N PRO A 12 -5.50 18.37 -8.20
CA PRO A 12 -6.40 18.14 -9.31
C PRO A 12 -5.66 17.53 -10.52
N ARG A 13 -6.28 16.54 -11.21
CA ARG A 13 -5.60 15.81 -12.31
C ARG A 13 -5.05 16.70 -13.43
N TRP A 14 -5.71 17.81 -13.76
CA TRP A 14 -5.24 18.69 -14.85
C TRP A 14 -3.87 19.32 -14.57
N PHE A 15 -3.51 19.48 -13.28
CA PHE A 15 -2.25 20.07 -12.85
C PHE A 15 -1.24 18.99 -12.44
N MET A 16 -1.67 18.07 -11.57
CA MET A 16 -0.76 17.12 -10.92
C MET A 16 -0.29 15.99 -11.85
N LYS A 17 -1.06 15.64 -12.89
CA LYS A 17 -0.78 14.48 -13.76
C LYS A 17 0.61 14.50 -14.42
N ALA A 18 1.20 15.67 -14.64
CA ALA A 18 2.53 15.78 -15.22
C ALA A 18 3.65 15.25 -14.30
N ALA A 19 3.43 15.25 -12.99
CA ALA A 19 4.44 14.88 -11.99
C ALA A 19 4.01 13.74 -11.05
N HIS A 20 2.70 13.48 -10.92
CA HIS A 20 2.14 12.55 -9.95
C HIS A 20 1.17 11.57 -10.60
N ILE A 21 1.37 10.30 -10.26
CA ILE A 21 0.46 9.22 -10.62
C ILE A 21 -0.68 9.12 -9.60
N ASN A 22 -1.87 8.74 -10.08
CA ASN A 22 -2.98 8.38 -9.19
C ASN A 22 -2.93 6.86 -8.84
N PRO A 23 -3.80 6.37 -7.94
CA PRO A 23 -3.81 4.96 -7.54
C PRO A 23 -4.02 3.98 -8.71
N ALA A 24 -4.83 4.31 -9.71
CA ALA A 24 -5.02 3.47 -10.89
C ALA A 24 -3.75 3.36 -11.75
N GLU A 25 -3.05 4.48 -11.95
CA GLU A 25 -1.75 4.51 -12.62
C GLU A 25 -0.68 3.78 -11.81
N ALA A 26 -0.74 3.83 -10.47
CA ALA A 26 0.14 3.05 -9.60
C ALA A 26 -0.04 1.53 -9.78
N VAL A 27 -1.28 1.04 -9.91
CA VAL A 27 -1.56 -0.38 -10.23
C VAL A 27 -1.00 -0.76 -11.60
N LYS A 28 -1.08 0.15 -12.58
CA LYS A 28 -0.46 -0.05 -13.89
C LYS A 28 1.06 -0.16 -13.78
N VAL A 29 1.72 0.73 -13.02
CA VAL A 29 3.16 0.67 -12.75
C VAL A 29 3.56 -0.65 -12.09
N HIS A 30 2.80 -1.12 -11.10
CA HIS A 30 3.04 -2.42 -10.46
C HIS A 30 3.13 -3.57 -11.48
N ARG A 31 2.22 -3.58 -12.47
CA ARG A 31 2.18 -4.58 -13.55
C ARG A 31 3.33 -4.42 -14.53
N GLU A 32 3.57 -3.21 -14.99
CA GLU A 32 4.61 -2.93 -15.99
C GLU A 32 6.02 -3.18 -15.46
N LEU A 33 6.24 -3.00 -14.15
CA LEU A 33 7.48 -3.38 -13.48
C LEU A 33 7.59 -4.89 -13.22
N GLU A 34 6.53 -5.66 -13.47
CA GLU A 34 6.41 -7.06 -13.07
C GLU A 34 6.77 -7.27 -11.59
N SER A 35 6.41 -6.30 -10.74
CA SER A 35 6.76 -6.39 -9.34
C SER A 35 5.98 -7.52 -8.70
N ARG A 36 6.68 -8.41 -8.00
CA ARG A 36 6.00 -9.47 -7.23
C ARG A 36 5.14 -8.87 -6.13
N PHE A 37 5.63 -7.78 -5.51
CA PHE A 37 4.95 -7.08 -4.42
C PHE A 37 5.17 -5.57 -4.49
N SER A 38 4.20 -4.81 -3.99
CA SER A 38 4.28 -3.36 -3.88
C SER A 38 3.77 -2.85 -2.54
N ILE A 39 4.35 -1.77 -2.06
CA ILE A 39 3.88 -1.02 -0.89
C ILE A 39 3.52 0.38 -1.36
N ALA A 40 2.33 0.83 -0.97
CA ALA A 40 1.87 2.17 -1.27
C ALA A 40 2.54 3.20 -0.36
N ILE A 41 3.14 4.22 -0.96
CA ILE A 41 3.81 5.33 -0.27
C ILE A 41 3.20 6.67 -0.68
N GLN A 42 3.71 7.77 -0.12
CA GLN A 42 3.30 9.13 -0.44
C GLN A 42 1.79 9.39 -0.26
N TRP A 43 1.21 8.89 0.85
CA TRP A 43 -0.18 9.17 1.21
C TRP A 43 -0.34 9.35 2.72
N GLY A 44 -1.47 9.94 3.14
CA GLY A 44 -1.92 9.98 4.54
C GLY A 44 -1.02 10.73 5.54
N THR A 45 -0.05 11.53 5.07
CA THR A 45 0.96 12.16 5.95
C THR A 45 0.94 13.69 5.86
N PHE A 46 0.99 14.25 4.64
CA PHE A 46 0.96 15.69 4.39
C PHE A 46 -0.13 16.03 3.39
N VAL A 47 -0.80 17.16 3.59
CA VAL A 47 -1.76 17.72 2.62
C VAL A 47 -0.94 18.46 1.56
N LEU A 48 -0.79 17.86 0.38
CA LEU A 48 0.02 18.39 -0.74
C LEU A 48 -0.81 18.66 -2.00
N SER A 49 -2.12 18.43 -1.94
CA SER A 49 -3.04 18.32 -3.07
C SER A 49 -4.49 18.34 -2.59
N ASP A 50 -5.43 18.30 -3.53
CA ASP A 50 -6.86 18.50 -3.26
C ASP A 50 -7.62 17.22 -2.84
N GLU A 51 -7.03 16.03 -2.98
CA GLU A 51 -7.70 14.80 -2.52
C GLU A 51 -7.75 14.70 -0.98
N PRO A 52 -8.79 14.05 -0.41
CA PRO A 52 -8.81 13.72 1.02
C PRO A 52 -7.62 12.82 1.40
N LEU A 53 -7.03 13.04 2.58
CA LEU A 53 -5.83 12.32 3.03
C LEU A 53 -6.00 10.79 3.10
N ASP A 54 -7.20 10.32 3.39
CA ASP A 54 -7.59 8.92 3.57
C ASP A 54 -8.22 8.28 2.32
N GLU A 55 -8.43 9.07 1.26
CA GLU A 55 -8.95 8.57 -0.03
C GLU A 55 -7.97 7.62 -0.77
N PRO A 56 -6.64 7.89 -0.83
CA PRO A 56 -5.74 7.12 -1.70
C PRO A 56 -5.78 5.60 -1.49
N PRO A 57 -5.78 5.05 -0.25
CA PRO A 57 -5.90 3.61 -0.04
C PRO A 57 -7.23 3.02 -0.53
N VAL A 58 -8.32 3.77 -0.44
CA VAL A 58 -9.65 3.34 -0.93
C VAL A 58 -9.61 3.21 -2.45
N ARG A 59 -9.10 4.25 -3.12
CA ARG A 59 -8.93 4.27 -4.58
C ARG A 59 -7.94 3.23 -5.09
N LEU A 60 -6.90 2.92 -4.30
CA LEU A 60 -5.99 1.81 -4.59
C LEU A 60 -6.74 0.46 -4.56
N ALA A 61 -7.55 0.22 -3.53
CA ALA A 61 -8.33 -1.02 -3.43
C ALA A 61 -9.30 -1.20 -4.61
N GLU A 62 -10.00 -0.12 -5.00
CA GLU A 62 -10.85 -0.09 -6.19
C GLU A 62 -10.05 -0.42 -7.46
N ALA A 63 -8.92 0.27 -7.68
CA ALA A 63 -8.08 0.04 -8.85
C ALA A 63 -7.48 -1.37 -8.92
N LEU A 64 -7.15 -1.98 -7.78
CA LEU A 64 -6.67 -3.36 -7.71
C LEU A 64 -7.79 -4.35 -8.09
N ALA A 65 -9.01 -4.12 -7.59
CA ALA A 65 -10.17 -4.91 -7.94
C ALA A 65 -10.50 -4.81 -9.43
N ASP A 66 -10.56 -3.60 -9.98
CA ASP A 66 -10.81 -3.34 -11.40
C ASP A 66 -9.75 -3.98 -12.31
N ALA A 67 -8.50 -3.96 -11.84
CA ALA A 67 -7.41 -4.60 -12.54
C ALA A 67 -7.45 -6.14 -12.44
N GLY A 68 -8.02 -6.71 -11.38
CA GLY A 68 -7.87 -8.13 -11.04
C GLY A 68 -6.48 -8.45 -10.48
N VAL A 69 -5.92 -7.54 -9.68
CA VAL A 69 -4.68 -7.75 -8.93
C VAL A 69 -5.03 -8.15 -7.50
N ASP A 70 -4.41 -9.22 -7.01
CA ASP A 70 -4.55 -9.64 -5.61
C ASP A 70 -4.15 -8.48 -4.66
N PRO A 71 -5.04 -8.04 -3.75
CA PRO A 71 -4.75 -6.96 -2.81
C PRO A 71 -3.59 -7.30 -1.85
N GLY A 72 -3.26 -8.59 -1.66
CA GLY A 72 -2.06 -9.01 -0.95
C GLY A 72 -0.75 -8.67 -1.67
N ARG A 73 -0.80 -8.34 -2.97
CA ARG A 73 0.38 -8.01 -3.78
C ARG A 73 0.69 -6.53 -3.85
N PHE A 74 -0.25 -5.65 -3.52
CA PHE A 74 0.00 -4.21 -3.44
C PHE A 74 -0.75 -3.62 -2.25
N VAL A 75 -0.03 -3.38 -1.16
CA VAL A 75 -0.63 -3.04 0.14
C VAL A 75 -0.37 -1.58 0.52
N ALA A 76 -1.40 -0.92 1.05
CA ALA A 76 -1.25 0.32 1.82
C ALA A 76 -1.17 -0.03 3.31
N LEU A 77 -0.03 0.31 3.94
CA LEU A 77 0.23 0.03 5.35
C LEU A 77 -0.19 1.22 6.22
N ARG A 78 -0.67 0.96 7.44
CA ARG A 78 -0.84 2.03 8.43
C ARG A 78 0.53 2.59 8.84
N HIS A 79 0.58 3.84 9.30
CA HIS A 79 1.82 4.41 9.84
C HIS A 79 2.38 3.55 10.98
N GLY A 80 3.63 3.13 10.82
CA GLY A 80 4.33 2.25 11.78
C GLY A 80 4.02 0.76 11.63
N GLU A 81 3.09 0.34 10.77
CA GLU A 81 2.84 -1.07 10.49
C GLU A 81 4.05 -1.71 9.79
N THR A 82 4.37 -2.94 10.18
CA THR A 82 5.49 -3.70 9.62
C THR A 82 4.98 -4.96 8.94
N ILE A 83 5.50 -5.21 7.73
CA ILE A 83 5.30 -6.46 7.01
C ILE A 83 6.63 -7.19 6.92
N ARG A 84 6.59 -8.51 7.09
CA ARG A 84 7.75 -9.39 6.90
C ARG A 84 7.43 -10.42 5.84
N ARG A 85 8.47 -10.81 5.11
CA ARG A 85 8.42 -11.93 4.19
C ARG A 85 8.92 -13.16 4.95
N ASP A 86 8.14 -14.22 5.01
CA ASP A 86 8.62 -15.49 5.53
C ASP A 86 9.59 -16.17 4.53
N GLU A 87 10.29 -17.21 4.98
CA GLU A 87 11.23 -17.97 4.14
C GLU A 87 10.57 -18.62 2.92
N GLY A 88 9.24 -18.80 2.94
CA GLY A 88 8.42 -19.32 1.83
C GLY A 88 7.92 -18.25 0.86
N GLY A 89 8.15 -16.97 1.15
CA GLY A 89 7.76 -15.84 0.32
C GLY A 89 6.34 -15.31 0.54
N VAL A 90 5.69 -15.67 1.65
CA VAL A 90 4.37 -15.16 2.07
C VAL A 90 4.54 -13.93 2.96
N TRP A 91 3.63 -12.97 2.84
CA TRP A 91 3.61 -11.81 3.72
C TRP A 91 2.88 -12.09 5.02
N ILE A 92 3.55 -11.70 6.11
CA ILE A 92 3.03 -11.73 7.45
C ILE A 92 2.93 -10.28 7.93
N ARG A 93 1.72 -9.87 8.35
CA ARG A 93 1.53 -8.59 9.04
C ARG A 93 1.85 -8.81 10.51
N SER A 94 2.74 -7.98 11.07
CA SER A 94 2.85 -7.90 12.52
C SER A 94 1.91 -6.80 13.00
N GLU A 95 0.95 -7.14 13.86
CA GLU A 95 0.25 -6.10 14.62
C GLU A 95 1.23 -5.40 15.56
N LEU A 96 1.19 -4.06 15.57
CA LEU A 96 1.87 -3.27 16.59
C LEU A 96 1.31 -3.69 17.95
N GLN A 97 2.17 -4.26 18.79
CA GLN A 97 1.85 -4.52 20.19
C GLN A 97 1.42 -3.21 20.85
N SER A 98 0.29 -3.24 21.55
CA SER A 98 -0.08 -2.15 22.42
C SER A 98 1.03 -1.92 23.45
N HIS A 99 1.19 -0.69 23.94
CA HIS A 99 2.18 -0.39 24.98
C HIS A 99 2.05 -1.28 26.23
N ALA A 100 0.90 -1.92 26.45
CA ALA A 100 0.63 -2.85 27.55
C ALA A 100 1.18 -4.27 27.34
N ASP A 101 1.65 -4.63 26.13
CA ASP A 101 2.06 -5.99 25.76
C ASP A 101 3.57 -6.18 25.60
N ARG A 102 4.39 -5.21 26.02
CA ARG A 102 5.86 -5.33 25.98
C ARG A 102 6.34 -6.52 26.82
N GLY A 103 6.72 -7.60 26.14
CA GLY A 103 7.21 -8.84 26.76
C GLY A 103 6.69 -10.13 26.10
N ARG A 104 5.63 -10.06 25.28
CA ARG A 104 5.20 -11.18 24.44
C ARG A 104 5.87 -11.15 23.07
N ASN A 105 6.17 -12.30 22.49
CA ASN A 105 6.62 -12.36 21.09
C ASN A 105 5.53 -11.80 20.17
N PRO A 106 5.89 -11.08 19.09
CA PRO A 106 4.93 -10.63 18.08
C PRO A 106 4.12 -11.81 17.56
N VAL A 107 2.80 -11.66 17.46
CA VAL A 107 1.93 -12.63 16.80
C VAL A 107 1.93 -12.33 15.30
N ASP A 108 2.49 -13.27 14.55
CA ASP A 108 2.51 -13.25 13.10
C ASP A 108 1.12 -13.58 12.55
N VAL A 109 0.43 -12.61 11.96
CA VAL A 109 -0.86 -12.83 11.28
C VAL A 109 -0.60 -13.04 9.79
N LYS A 110 -0.90 -14.25 9.29
CA LYS A 110 -0.85 -14.54 7.86
C LYS A 110 -1.89 -13.70 7.12
N VAL A 111 -1.44 -12.92 6.13
CA VAL A 111 -2.33 -12.31 5.17
C VAL A 111 -2.86 -13.44 4.27
N ARG A 112 -4.09 -13.88 4.51
CA ARG A 112 -4.76 -14.82 3.60
C ARG A 112 -5.32 -14.03 2.42
N SER A 113 -4.93 -14.41 1.21
CA SER A 113 -5.71 -14.14 0.01
C SER A 113 -6.95 -15.04 0.07
N GLU A 114 -8.14 -14.45 0.19
CA GLU A 114 -9.38 -15.17 -0.16
C GLU A 114 -9.53 -15.24 -1.68
#